data_AF-A0A935WC10-F1
#
_entry.id   AF-A0A935WC10-F1
#
_cell.length_a   1.000
_cell.length_b   1.000
_cell.length_c   1.000
_cell.angle_alpha   90.00
_cell.angle_beta   90.00
_cell.angle_gamma   90.00
#
_symmetry.space_group_name_H-M   'P 1'
#
loop_
_entity.id
_entity.type
_entity.pdbx_description
1 polymer ?
#
loop_
_entity_poly.entity_id
_entity_poly.type
_entity_poly.pdbx_seq_one_letter_code
_entity_poly.pdbx_strand_id
1 'polypeptide(L)' 'MSDKYTQIVEFVKNMQADVEKFYVKGQSAAGTRVRKALSELKKMSQDMRNEVQEKKLEKKA' A
#
# COMPACT_ATOMS: atom_id res chain seq x y z
N MET A 1 1.33 -15.27 8.86
CA MET A 1 1.35 -13.86 8.42
C MET A 1 0.08 -13.66 7.59
N SER A 2 -0.67 -12.57 7.74
CA SER A 2 -1.84 -12.34 6.87
C SER A 2 -1.35 -12.09 5.43
N ASP A 3 -1.93 -12.77 4.44
CA ASP A 3 -1.52 -12.62 3.04
C ASP A 3 -1.62 -11.16 2.56
N LYS A 4 -2.64 -10.42 3.02
CA LYS A 4 -2.79 -8.98 2.73
C LYS A 4 -1.65 -8.14 3.29
N TYR A 5 -1.14 -8.48 4.48
CA TYR A 5 0.01 -7.79 5.06
C TYR A 5 1.26 -8.01 4.21
N THR A 6 1.52 -9.27 3.80
CA THR A 6 2.67 -9.61 2.95
C THR A 6 2.60 -8.84 1.63
N GLN A 7 1.43 -8.79 0.99
CA GLN A 7 1.21 -8.03 -0.25
C GLN A 7 1.49 -6.53 -0.07
N ILE A 8 1.04 -5.92 1.03
CA ILE A 8 1.34 -4.50 1.31
C ILE A 8 2.85 -4.27 1.47
N VAL A 9 3.55 -5.15 2.19
CA VAL A 9 5.00 -5.05 2.39
C VAL A 9 5.76 -5.15 1.06
N GLU A 10 5.40 -6.13 0.23
CA GLU A 10 6.01 -6.30 -1.10
C GLU A 10 5.72 -5.10 -2.01
N PHE A 11 4.49 -4.59 -1.99
CA PHE A 11 4.10 -3.41 -2.74
C PHE A 11 4.94 -2.18 -2.36
N VAL A 12 5.10 -1.92 -1.06
CA VAL A 12 5.93 -0.81 -0.56
C VAL A 12 7.40 -0.97 -0.98
N LYS A 13 7.95 -2.19 -0.93
CA LYS A 13 9.32 -2.45 -1.40
C LYS A 13 9.48 -2.13 -2.89
N ASN A 14 8.50 -2.50 -3.71
CA ASN A 14 8.52 -2.24 -5.16
C ASN A 14 8.47 -0.73 -5.49
N MET A 15 7.91 0.10 -4.60
CA MET A 15 7.86 1.55 -4.78
C MET A 15 9.23 2.23 -4.59
N GLN A 16 10.19 1.59 -3.93
CA GLN A 16 11.45 2.19 -3.50
C GLN A 16 12.20 2.90 -4.64
N ALA A 17 12.30 2.25 -5.81
CA ALA A 17 13.04 2.81 -6.94
C ALA A 17 12.41 4.09 -7.51
N ASP A 18 11.07 4.17 -7.54
CA ASP A 18 10.37 5.37 -8.01
C ASP A 18 10.38 6.49 -6.96
N VAL A 19 10.33 6.13 -5.66
CA VAL A 19 10.51 7.08 -4.55
C VAL A 19 11.90 7.72 -4.63
N GLU A 20 12.96 6.93 -4.78
CA GLU A 20 14.32 7.45 -4.92
C GLU A 20 14.48 8.33 -6.17
N LYS A 21 13.97 7.88 -7.32
CA LYS A 21 13.99 8.69 -8.56
C LYS A 21 13.26 10.01 -8.42
N PHE A 22 12.16 10.06 -7.66
CA PHE A 22 11.41 11.28 -7.43
C PHE A 22 12.12 12.22 -6.44
N TYR A 23 12.45 11.75 -5.24
CA TYR A 23 12.97 12.59 -4.16
C TYR A 23 14.46 12.95 -4.32
N VAL A 24 15.27 12.05 -4.88
CA VAL A 24 16.72 12.28 -5.04
C VAL A 24 17.05 12.85 -6.42
N LYS A 25 16.42 12.31 -7.48
CA LYS A 25 16.76 12.66 -8.87
C LYS A 25 15.80 13.67 -9.50
N GLY A 26 14.75 14.10 -8.80
CA GLY A 26 13.79 15.10 -9.28
C GLY A 26 12.97 14.64 -10.50
N GLN A 27 12.84 13.34 -10.77
CA GLN A 27 12.13 12.86 -11.96
C GLN A 27 10.62 12.98 -11.81
N SER A 28 10.00 13.93 -12.53
CA SER A 28 8.55 14.17 -12.49
C SER A 28 7.71 12.95 -12.86
N ALA A 29 8.17 12.13 -13.83
CA ALA A 29 7.48 10.90 -14.22
C ALA A 29 7.44 9.86 -13.09
N ALA A 30 8.50 9.79 -12.26
CA ALA A 30 8.52 8.93 -11.08
C ALA A 30 7.54 9.43 -10.03
N GLY A 31 7.40 10.76 -9.86
CA GLY A 31 6.39 11.35 -8.98
C GLY A 31 4.96 10.93 -9.34
N THR A 32 4.61 10.91 -10.64
CA THR A 32 3.30 10.40 -11.09
C THR A 32 3.08 8.93 -10.73
N ARG A 33 4.12 8.10 -10.85
CA ARG A 33 4.04 6.67 -10.47
C ARG A 33 3.92 6.49 -8.96
N VAL A 34 4.73 7.19 -8.16
CA VAL A 34 4.64 7.20 -6.68
C VAL A 34 3.24 7.60 -6.25
N ARG A 35 2.66 8.67 -6.82
CA ARG A 35 1.30 9.12 -6.47
C ARG A 35 0.25 8.04 -6.76
N LYS A 36 0.31 7.40 -7.92
CA LYS A 36 -0.60 6.30 -8.28
C LYS A 36 -0.45 5.12 -7.33
N ALA A 37 0.79 4.72 -7.05
CA ALA A 37 1.09 3.63 -6.13
C ALA A 37 0.59 3.92 -4.71
N LEU A 38 0.73 5.16 -4.21
CA LEU A 38 0.20 5.55 -2.91
C LEU A 38 -1.34 5.47 -2.85
N SER A 39 -2.05 5.82 -3.93
CA SER A 39 -3.51 5.66 -4.00
C SER A 39 -3.92 4.18 -3.92
N GLU A 40 -3.16 3.30 -4.56
CA GLU A 40 -3.40 1.85 -4.50
C GLU A 40 -3.07 1.26 -3.12
N LEU A 41 -1.95 1.66 -2.51
CA LEU A 41 -1.59 1.30 -1.14
C LEU A 41 -2.68 1.70 -0.13
N LYS A 42 -3.27 2.89 -0.29
CA LYS A 42 -4.40 3.33 0.53
C LYS A 42 -5.58 2.37 0.42
N LYS A 43 -5.91 1.92 -0.80
CA LYS A 43 -6.99 0.96 -1.03
C LYS A 43 -6.68 -0.39 -0.37
N MET A 44 -5.49 -0.96 -0.60
CA MET A 44 -5.07 -2.23 0.01
C MET A 44 -5.13 -2.17 1.55
N SER A 45 -4.69 -1.05 2.13
CA SER A 45 -4.73 -0.83 3.57
C SER A 45 -6.16 -0.75 4.10
N GLN A 46 -7.06 -0.08 3.37
CA GLN A 46 -8.48 -0.01 3.72
C GLN A 46 -9.16 -1.38 3.65
N ASP A 47 -8.85 -2.18 2.63
CA ASP A 47 -9.41 -3.53 2.45
C ASP A 47 -8.97 -4.48 3.57
N MET A 48 -7.72 -4.35 4.05
CA MET A 48 -7.25 -5.08 5.22
C MET A 48 -7.95 -4.60 6.50
N ARG A 49 -8.14 -3.29 6.68
CA ARG A 49 -8.85 -2.73 7.85
C ARG A 49 -10.30 -3.21 7.90
N ASN A 50 -11.00 -3.23 6.76
CA ASN A 50 -12.39 -3.68 6.70
C ASN A 50 -12.50 -5.15 7.08
N GLU A 51 -11.62 -6.02 6.58
CA GLU A 51 -11.60 -7.44 6.97
C GLU A 51 -11.35 -7.63 8.48
N VAL A 52 -10.45 -6.84 9.07
CA VAL A 52 -10.22 -6.87 10.54
C VAL A 52 -11.50 -6.48 11.29
N GLN A 53 -12.21 -5.47 10.80
CA GLN A 53 -13.48 -5.04 11.39
C GLN A 53 -14.57 -6.10 11.24
N GLU A 54 -14.70 -6.73 10.08
CA GLU A 54 -15.64 -7.83 9.82
C GLU A 54 -15.38 -9.01 10.76
N LYS A 55 -14.13 -9.48 10.85
CA LYS A 55 -13.74 -10.56 11.78
C LYS A 55 -14.02 -10.20 13.25
N LYS A 56 -13.91 -8.93 13.62
CA LYS A 56 -14.25 -8.46 14.97
C LYS A 56 -15.76 -8.51 15.21
N LEU A 57 -16.58 -8.23 14.20
CA LEU A 57 -18.03 -8.30 14.28
C LEU A 57 -18.52 -9.75 14.31
N GLU A 58 -17.96 -10.63 13.48
CA GLU A 58 -18.27 -12.07 13.47
C GLU A 58 -18.02 -12.73 14.83
N LYS A 59 -16.92 -12.39 15.52
CA LYS A 59 -16.63 -12.92 16.86
C LYS A 59 -17.55 -12.43 17.98
N LYS A 60 -18.38 -11.42 17.71
CA LYS A 60 -19.34 -10.87 18.68
C LYS A 60 -20.75 -11.42 18.50
N ALA A 61 -21.04 -12.08 17.38
CA ALA A 61 -22.28 -12.80 17.13
C ALA A 61 -22.19 -14.22 17.70
#